data_AF-A0A964RPP8-F1
#
_entry.id   AF-A0A964RPP8-F1
#
_cell.length_a   1.000
_cell.length_b   1.000
_cell.length_c   1.000
_cell.angle_alpha   90.00
_cell.angle_beta   90.00
_cell.angle_gamma   90.00
#
_symmetry.space_group_name_H-M   'P 1'
#
loop_
_entity.id
_entity.type
_entity.pdbx_description
1 polymer ?
#
loop_
_entity_poly.entity_id
_entity_poly.type
_entity_poly.pdbx_seq_one_letter_code
_entity_poly.pdbx_strand_id
1 'polypeptide(L)'
;MNMNFLKGNKISKKMSGLTEIQKLISQKSFELKETLESVVEDPSISSNTKANIIVNATALICGIVAVQPIPFADLFILSPIQVVMVTYLSKVLGLKTNDATVQEILAYLVGTLGFGVLSQQVILGLYKTIIPFAGAITTVPLVYMSTFGLGMACKTLINAKKNNITLSKEELKRIRQKEIENIKKEERDWSIESLKKQFEAFDRQEYKIYKGKLQSYDKCIDSSNNFTIDDIYNKKEELENRLSRYENILTESKVIYTLCFMKTYEIIKIENIIGQLDRNELRLELKEQKATYKLQGLADIYIRYENQKYVIEDVQAYESKINNMIGIIGTKDEMCHLANKEIREEFIKSFDRAKISLCIASPWLNNYVVNQELIIKIENALKTGVNIKIRYGIEDSSYSSQKNNRSLNSDRIANNLINKFEKYGQRFKMKKVNSHYKVMICDELYYIEGSYNFLSFAGEYDDNSNDHRDEGATYSTNRKMLLYLREKYFDF
;
A
#
# COMPACT_ATOMS: atom_id res chain seq x y z
N MET A 1 -67.38 25.11 -1.84
CA MET A 1 -66.20 24.30 -2.23
C MET A 1 -64.94 25.12 -1.99
N ASN A 2 -64.16 24.80 -0.96
CA ASN A 2 -63.01 25.60 -0.54
C ASN A 2 -61.79 25.39 -1.47
N MET A 3 -61.58 26.30 -2.42
CA MET A 3 -60.36 26.37 -3.26
C MET A 3 -59.06 26.53 -2.44
N ASN A 4 -59.15 26.97 -1.18
CA ASN A 4 -58.00 27.11 -0.28
C ASN A 4 -57.52 25.79 0.33
N PHE A 5 -58.40 24.79 0.51
CA PHE A 5 -58.03 23.49 1.08
C PHE A 5 -57.29 22.61 0.05
N LEU A 6 -57.71 22.67 -1.22
CA LEU A 6 -57.02 22.00 -2.34
C LEU A 6 -55.67 22.66 -2.69
N LYS A 7 -55.53 23.98 -2.52
CA LYS A 7 -54.25 24.69 -2.66
C LYS A 7 -53.29 24.34 -1.52
N GLY A 8 -53.75 24.34 -0.26
CA GLY A 8 -52.93 23.96 0.90
C GLY A 8 -52.41 22.53 0.83
N ASN A 9 -53.25 21.57 0.43
CA ASN A 9 -52.85 20.17 0.29
C ASN A 9 -51.95 19.92 -0.93
N LYS A 10 -52.12 20.67 -2.03
CA LYS A 10 -51.18 20.64 -3.16
C LYS A 10 -49.83 21.26 -2.80
N ILE A 11 -49.81 22.36 -2.03
CA ILE A 11 -48.59 23.04 -1.59
C ILE A 11 -47.84 22.18 -0.56
N SER A 12 -48.52 21.54 0.39
CA SER A 12 -47.89 20.64 1.36
C SER A 12 -47.32 19.38 0.70
N LYS A 13 -48.02 18.75 -0.25
CA LYS A 13 -47.48 17.64 -1.07
C LYS A 13 -46.30 18.06 -1.95
N LYS A 14 -46.31 19.31 -2.47
CA LYS A 14 -45.19 19.87 -3.25
C LYS A 14 -43.98 20.11 -2.34
N MET A 15 -44.19 20.60 -1.12
CA MET A 15 -43.15 20.82 -0.12
C MET A 15 -42.59 19.51 0.45
N SER A 16 -43.42 18.48 0.66
CA SER A 16 -42.95 17.15 1.10
C SER A 16 -42.14 16.43 0.01
N GLY A 17 -42.56 16.57 -1.26
CA GLY A 17 -41.78 16.10 -2.40
C GLY A 17 -40.44 16.84 -2.53
N LEU A 18 -40.40 18.15 -2.26
CA LEU A 18 -39.15 18.93 -2.25
C LEU A 18 -38.19 18.49 -1.13
N THR A 19 -38.66 18.13 0.06
CA THR A 19 -37.79 17.62 1.14
C THR A 19 -37.25 16.21 0.87
N GLU A 20 -38.04 15.31 0.28
CA GLU A 20 -37.54 14.00 -0.17
C GLU A 20 -36.49 14.12 -1.27
N ILE A 21 -36.70 15.04 -2.22
CA ILE A 21 -35.74 15.36 -3.28
C ILE A 21 -34.45 15.91 -2.68
N GLN A 22 -34.52 16.87 -1.75
CA GLN A 22 -33.36 17.40 -1.04
C GLN A 22 -32.57 16.30 -0.32
N LYS A 23 -33.27 15.35 0.31
CA LYS A 23 -32.65 14.20 0.97
C LYS A 23 -31.96 13.24 0.00
N LEU A 24 -32.57 12.99 -1.16
CA LEU A 24 -31.96 12.17 -2.21
C LEU A 24 -30.70 12.84 -2.80
N ILE A 25 -30.76 14.15 -3.03
CA ILE A 25 -29.62 14.94 -3.54
C ILE A 25 -28.47 14.91 -2.53
N SER A 26 -28.75 15.20 -1.26
CA SER A 26 -27.72 15.19 -0.23
C SER A 26 -27.10 13.80 -0.08
N GLN A 27 -27.91 12.75 -0.13
CA GLN A 27 -27.42 11.37 -0.12
C GLN A 27 -26.52 11.06 -1.33
N LYS A 28 -26.95 11.36 -2.57
CA LYS A 28 -26.15 11.06 -3.77
C LYS A 28 -24.92 11.92 -3.91
N SER A 29 -24.98 13.18 -3.49
CA SER A 29 -23.82 14.06 -3.40
C SER A 29 -22.83 13.58 -2.35
N PHE A 30 -23.32 13.06 -1.21
CA PHE A 30 -22.48 12.49 -0.16
C PHE A 30 -21.80 11.21 -0.64
N GLU A 31 -22.55 10.30 -1.27
CA GLU A 31 -22.04 9.07 -1.86
C GLU A 31 -20.97 9.34 -2.93
N LEU A 32 -21.21 10.30 -3.83
CA LEU A 32 -20.19 10.75 -4.79
C LEU A 32 -18.95 11.27 -4.06
N LYS A 33 -19.13 12.14 -3.07
CA LYS A 33 -18.02 12.74 -2.32
C LYS A 33 -17.14 11.68 -1.65
N GLU A 34 -17.73 10.72 -0.95
CA GLU A 34 -17.04 9.60 -0.30
C GLU A 34 -16.24 8.76 -1.30
N THR A 35 -16.83 8.42 -2.44
CA THR A 35 -16.13 7.68 -3.50
C THR A 35 -14.97 8.50 -4.07
N LEU A 36 -15.21 9.77 -4.39
CA LEU A 36 -14.17 10.64 -4.95
C LEU A 36 -13.04 10.91 -3.95
N GLU A 37 -13.31 11.05 -2.66
CA GLU A 37 -12.28 11.23 -1.64
C GLU A 37 -11.32 10.05 -1.62
N SER A 38 -11.84 8.83 -1.63
CA SER A 38 -11.01 7.62 -1.64
C SER A 38 -10.10 7.51 -2.87
N VAL A 39 -10.59 7.94 -4.03
CA VAL A 39 -9.83 7.96 -5.28
C VAL A 39 -8.79 9.09 -5.27
N VAL A 40 -9.17 10.28 -4.82
CA VAL A 40 -8.30 11.46 -4.83
C VAL A 40 -7.14 11.28 -3.86
N GLU A 41 -7.39 10.66 -2.72
CA GLU A 41 -6.39 10.48 -1.69
C GLU A 41 -5.40 9.34 -1.98
N ASP A 42 -5.74 8.39 -2.88
CA ASP A 42 -4.89 7.24 -3.19
C ASP A 42 -3.66 7.64 -4.05
N PRO A 43 -2.42 7.56 -3.52
CA PRO A 43 -1.22 7.98 -4.23
C PRO A 43 -0.83 7.07 -5.41
N SER A 44 -1.36 5.84 -5.46
CA SER A 44 -1.10 4.89 -6.54
C SER A 44 -1.75 5.29 -7.87
N ILE A 45 -2.73 6.18 -7.83
CA ILE A 45 -3.47 6.62 -9.02
C ILE A 45 -2.88 7.92 -9.56
N SER A 46 -2.60 7.97 -10.86
CA SER A 46 -2.13 9.21 -11.51
C SER A 46 -3.19 10.32 -11.46
N SER A 47 -2.73 11.57 -11.47
CA SER A 47 -3.61 12.74 -11.49
C SER A 47 -4.59 12.74 -12.68
N ASN A 48 -4.12 12.26 -13.84
CA ASN A 48 -4.94 12.15 -15.05
C ASN A 48 -6.00 11.04 -14.94
N THR A 49 -5.65 9.90 -14.35
CA THR A 49 -6.60 8.81 -14.10
C THR A 49 -7.62 9.20 -13.04
N LYS A 50 -7.19 9.85 -11.95
CA LYS A 50 -8.10 10.45 -10.95
C LYS A 50 -9.09 11.39 -11.62
N ALA A 51 -8.63 12.28 -12.50
CA ALA A 51 -9.50 13.19 -13.25
C ALA A 51 -10.53 12.45 -14.12
N ASN A 52 -10.13 11.39 -14.83
CA ASN A 52 -11.06 10.57 -15.61
C ASN A 52 -12.11 9.88 -14.73
N ILE A 53 -11.70 9.33 -13.58
CA ILE A 53 -12.62 8.70 -12.62
C ILE A 53 -13.61 9.74 -12.09
N ILE A 54 -13.15 10.94 -11.71
CA ILE A 54 -14.01 12.03 -11.24
C ILE A 54 -15.09 12.36 -12.29
N VAL A 55 -14.70 12.52 -13.56
CA VAL A 55 -15.64 12.81 -14.66
C VAL A 55 -16.64 11.67 -14.84
N ASN A 56 -16.16 10.42 -14.89
CA ASN A 56 -17.02 9.26 -15.14
C ASN A 56 -17.98 9.00 -13.98
N ALA A 57 -17.49 9.00 -12.74
CA ALA A 57 -18.30 8.82 -11.53
C ALA A 57 -19.39 9.91 -11.41
N THR A 58 -19.05 11.17 -11.69
CA THR A 58 -20.02 12.26 -11.73
C THR A 58 -21.07 12.03 -12.81
N ALA A 59 -20.65 11.67 -14.03
CA ALA A 59 -21.55 11.40 -15.15
C ALA A 59 -22.51 10.23 -14.85
N LEU A 60 -22.03 9.16 -14.20
CA LEU A 60 -22.85 8.03 -13.75
C LEU A 60 -23.92 8.50 -12.76
N ILE A 61 -23.54 9.23 -11.71
CA ILE A 61 -24.48 9.74 -10.70
C ILE A 61 -25.50 10.70 -11.33
N CYS A 62 -25.06 11.62 -12.20
CA CYS A 62 -25.97 12.51 -12.92
C CYS A 62 -26.95 11.72 -13.81
N GLY A 63 -26.48 10.69 -14.52
CA GLY A 63 -27.34 9.79 -15.30
C GLY A 63 -28.37 9.06 -14.43
N ILE A 64 -27.95 8.50 -13.29
CA ILE A 64 -28.83 7.80 -12.35
C ILE A 64 -29.93 8.72 -11.81
N VAL A 65 -29.57 9.95 -11.44
CA VAL A 65 -30.52 10.91 -10.85
C VAL A 65 -31.47 11.50 -11.89
N ALA A 66 -31.11 11.49 -13.18
CA ALA A 66 -31.92 12.06 -14.25
C ALA A 66 -33.25 11.33 -14.51
N VAL A 67 -33.41 10.08 -14.04
CA VAL A 67 -34.67 9.33 -14.16
C VAL A 67 -35.76 9.88 -13.25
N GLN A 68 -35.38 10.65 -12.23
CA GLN A 68 -36.34 11.15 -11.25
C GLN A 68 -37.30 12.16 -11.88
N PRO A 69 -38.63 12.02 -11.68
CA PRO A 69 -39.64 12.87 -12.31
C PRO A 69 -39.73 14.25 -11.63
N ILE A 70 -38.66 15.06 -11.74
CA ILE A 70 -38.51 16.32 -11.01
C ILE A 70 -38.53 17.52 -11.97
N PRO A 71 -39.42 18.51 -11.79
CA PRO A 71 -39.35 19.77 -12.51
C PRO A 71 -38.05 20.52 -12.16
N PHE A 72 -37.30 20.99 -13.16
CA PHE A 72 -36.04 21.74 -12.96
C PHE A 72 -34.93 20.95 -12.24
N ALA A 73 -34.91 19.61 -12.38
CA ALA A 73 -33.88 18.74 -11.81
C ALA A 73 -32.44 19.21 -12.13
N ASP A 74 -32.23 19.77 -13.31
CA ASP A 74 -30.93 20.23 -13.79
C ASP A 74 -30.29 21.34 -12.92
N LEU A 75 -31.10 22.32 -12.51
CA LEU A 75 -30.61 23.49 -11.75
C LEU A 75 -30.35 23.12 -10.29
N PHE A 76 -31.24 22.33 -9.68
CA PHE A 76 -31.20 22.06 -8.25
C PHE A 76 -30.50 20.74 -7.87
N ILE A 77 -30.24 19.86 -8.84
CA ILE A 77 -29.68 18.52 -8.59
C ILE A 77 -28.37 18.29 -9.32
N LEU A 78 -28.36 18.43 -10.65
CA LEU A 78 -27.18 18.10 -11.44
C LEU A 78 -26.06 19.13 -11.24
N SER A 79 -26.41 20.42 -11.20
CA SER A 79 -25.44 21.51 -11.08
C SER A 79 -24.59 21.41 -9.79
N PRO A 80 -25.15 21.18 -8.58
CA PRO A 80 -24.34 20.94 -7.38
C PRO A 80 -23.34 19.78 -7.51
N ILE A 81 -23.78 18.64 -8.07
CA ILE A 81 -22.94 17.45 -8.27
C ILE A 81 -21.80 17.76 -9.28
N GLN A 82 -22.10 18.52 -10.34
CA GLN A 82 -21.10 18.96 -11.30
C GLN A 82 -20.14 20.02 -10.73
N VAL A 83 -20.56 20.86 -9.77
CA VAL A 83 -19.63 21.74 -9.03
C VAL A 83 -18.66 20.90 -8.21
N VAL A 84 -19.12 19.84 -7.54
CA VAL A 84 -18.23 18.87 -6.85
C VAL A 84 -17.19 18.31 -7.84
N MET A 85 -17.61 17.91 -9.04
CA MET A 85 -16.68 17.46 -10.10
C MET A 85 -15.61 18.50 -10.43
N VAL A 86 -15.98 19.77 -10.64
CA VAL A 86 -15.03 20.86 -10.96
C VAL A 86 -14.04 21.11 -9.82
N THR A 87 -14.52 21.09 -8.57
CA THR A 87 -13.68 21.25 -7.37
C THR A 87 -12.64 20.12 -7.27
N TYR A 88 -13.07 18.86 -7.42
CA TYR A 88 -12.17 17.71 -7.33
C TYR A 88 -11.21 17.64 -8.53
N LEU A 89 -11.67 17.98 -9.75
CA LEU A 89 -10.79 18.10 -10.92
C LEU A 89 -9.69 19.14 -10.71
N SER A 90 -10.04 20.31 -10.18
CA SER A 90 -9.08 21.38 -9.90
C SER A 90 -8.05 20.93 -8.87
N LYS A 91 -8.49 20.21 -7.83
CA LYS A 91 -7.63 19.63 -6.78
C LYS A 91 -6.64 18.62 -7.35
N VAL A 92 -7.10 17.62 -8.11
CA VAL A 92 -6.20 16.54 -8.59
C VAL A 92 -5.27 16.99 -9.70
N LEU A 93 -5.65 17.97 -10.52
CA LEU A 93 -4.81 18.46 -11.61
C LEU A 93 -3.79 19.51 -11.12
N GLY A 94 -3.87 19.94 -9.86
CA GLY A 94 -2.87 20.79 -9.23
C GLY A 94 -2.97 22.26 -9.64
N LEU A 95 -4.16 22.76 -9.95
CA LEU A 95 -4.40 24.21 -9.92
C LEU A 95 -4.51 24.66 -8.46
N LYS A 96 -4.02 25.87 -8.15
CA LYS A 96 -4.20 26.45 -6.82
C LYS A 96 -5.70 26.51 -6.51
N THR A 97 -6.15 25.67 -5.59
CA THR A 97 -7.56 25.58 -5.18
C THR A 97 -7.88 26.70 -4.21
N ASN A 98 -7.99 27.93 -4.72
CA ASN A 98 -8.75 28.96 -4.03
C ASN A 98 -10.14 29.08 -4.67
N ASP A 99 -11.12 29.54 -3.89
CA ASP A 99 -12.50 29.65 -4.35
C ASP A 99 -12.63 30.51 -5.63
N ALA A 100 -11.76 31.52 -5.77
CA ALA A 100 -11.70 32.37 -6.96
C ALA A 100 -11.38 31.58 -8.24
N THR A 101 -10.39 30.68 -8.22
CA THR A 101 -10.01 29.88 -9.40
C THR A 101 -11.14 28.94 -9.81
N VAL A 102 -11.81 28.31 -8.83
CA VAL A 102 -12.97 27.44 -9.10
C VAL A 102 -14.11 28.27 -9.70
N GLN A 103 -14.42 29.44 -9.14
CA GLN A 103 -15.45 30.35 -9.65
C GLN A 103 -15.15 30.82 -11.08
N GLU A 104 -13.89 31.14 -11.41
CA GLU A 104 -13.49 31.48 -12.77
C GLU A 104 -13.73 30.34 -13.76
N ILE A 105 -13.35 29.11 -13.39
CA ILE A 105 -13.59 27.92 -14.23
C ILE A 105 -15.09 27.74 -14.45
N LEU A 106 -15.89 27.83 -13.38
CA LEU A 106 -17.35 27.74 -13.47
C LEU A 106 -17.93 28.84 -14.38
N ALA A 107 -17.55 30.10 -14.17
CA ALA A 107 -18.01 31.22 -15.00
C ALA A 107 -17.65 31.04 -16.48
N TYR A 108 -16.44 30.54 -16.76
CA TYR A 108 -16.02 30.23 -18.12
C TYR A 108 -16.89 29.12 -18.73
N LEU A 109 -17.12 28.01 -18.00
CA LEU A 109 -17.98 26.91 -18.46
C LEU A 109 -19.43 27.39 -18.70
N VAL A 110 -19.95 28.29 -17.85
CA VAL A 110 -21.29 28.91 -18.02
C VAL A 110 -21.34 29.68 -19.34
N GLY A 111 -20.39 30.61 -19.54
CA GLY A 111 -20.36 31.51 -20.69
C GLY A 111 -19.91 30.89 -22.01
N THR A 112 -19.48 29.63 -22.01
CA THR A 112 -18.98 28.93 -23.22
C THR A 112 -19.78 27.68 -23.56
N LEU A 113 -20.06 26.84 -22.57
CA LEU A 113 -20.72 25.55 -22.73
C LEU A 113 -22.17 25.54 -22.21
N GLY A 114 -22.63 26.66 -21.66
CA GLY A 114 -23.98 26.80 -21.10
C GLY A 114 -24.16 26.05 -19.78
N PHE A 115 -23.08 25.87 -19.02
CA PHE A 115 -23.13 25.31 -17.66
C PHE A 115 -24.11 26.11 -16.79
N GLY A 116 -24.97 25.45 -16.03
CA GLY A 116 -25.69 26.05 -14.90
C GLY A 116 -27.05 26.72 -15.13
N VAL A 117 -27.44 27.27 -16.30
CA VAL A 117 -28.75 28.00 -16.36
C VAL A 117 -29.58 27.81 -17.63
N LEU A 118 -29.02 27.41 -18.78
CA LEU A 118 -29.79 27.42 -20.05
C LEU A 118 -29.66 26.17 -20.95
N SER A 119 -28.69 25.28 -20.74
CA SER A 119 -28.42 24.18 -21.67
C SER A 119 -29.41 23.02 -21.59
N GLN A 120 -29.98 22.74 -20.41
CA GLN A 120 -30.83 21.55 -20.21
C GLN A 120 -32.34 21.83 -20.19
N GLN A 121 -32.75 23.11 -20.02
CA GLN A 121 -34.14 23.53 -20.25
C GLN A 121 -34.57 23.29 -21.71
N VAL A 122 -33.64 23.38 -22.66
CA VAL A 122 -33.88 23.01 -24.06
C VAL A 122 -33.99 21.50 -24.22
N ILE A 123 -33.10 20.74 -23.57
CA ILE A 123 -33.07 19.28 -23.68
C ILE A 123 -34.31 18.62 -23.07
N LEU A 124 -34.69 18.96 -21.84
CA LEU A 124 -35.86 18.39 -21.16
C LEU A 124 -37.18 19.10 -21.56
N GLY A 125 -37.11 20.38 -21.94
CA GLY A 125 -38.24 21.15 -22.44
C GLY A 125 -38.70 20.71 -23.82
N LEU A 126 -37.78 20.35 -24.73
CA LEU A 126 -38.12 19.73 -26.02
C LEU A 126 -38.58 18.27 -25.86
N TYR A 127 -38.10 17.54 -24.85
CA TYR A 127 -38.39 16.11 -24.72
C TYR A 127 -39.79 15.81 -24.16
N LYS A 128 -40.24 16.58 -23.15
CA LYS A 128 -41.60 16.43 -22.59
C LYS A 128 -42.71 16.76 -23.58
N THR A 129 -42.40 17.47 -24.67
CA THR A 129 -43.36 17.82 -25.72
C THR A 129 -43.45 16.82 -26.86
N ILE A 130 -42.48 15.90 -27.03
CA ILE A 130 -42.37 15.08 -28.25
C ILE A 130 -42.67 13.58 -28.01
N ILE A 131 -42.28 12.97 -26.88
CA ILE A 131 -42.61 11.56 -26.59
C ILE A 131 -42.96 11.36 -25.11
N PRO A 132 -44.25 11.28 -24.75
CA PRO A 132 -44.65 10.77 -23.43
C PRO A 132 -44.20 9.30 -23.34
N PHE A 133 -43.64 8.87 -22.21
CA PHE A 133 -43.22 7.48 -21.90
C PHE A 133 -41.83 6.99 -22.39
N ALA A 134 -41.05 7.74 -23.16
CA ALA A 134 -39.65 7.38 -23.51
C ALA A 134 -38.59 7.85 -22.47
N GLY A 135 -39.03 8.41 -21.35
CA GLY A 135 -38.21 9.28 -20.49
C GLY A 135 -36.89 8.67 -20.01
N ALA A 136 -36.87 7.47 -19.42
CA ALA A 136 -35.65 6.94 -18.78
C ALA A 136 -34.59 6.43 -19.78
N ILE A 137 -35.03 5.73 -20.84
CA ILE A 137 -34.15 5.05 -21.81
C ILE A 137 -33.25 6.04 -22.55
N THR A 138 -33.75 7.24 -22.83
CA THR A 138 -33.03 8.26 -23.60
C THR A 138 -32.43 9.36 -22.74
N THR A 139 -33.03 9.66 -21.58
CA THR A 139 -32.51 10.71 -20.68
C THR A 139 -31.22 10.29 -19.99
N VAL A 140 -31.11 9.03 -19.55
CA VAL A 140 -29.90 8.53 -18.87
C VAL A 140 -28.64 8.66 -19.74
N PRO A 141 -28.60 8.12 -20.98
CA PRO A 141 -27.46 8.32 -21.88
C PRO A 141 -27.16 9.79 -22.14
N LEU A 142 -28.20 10.60 -22.36
CA LEU A 142 -28.06 12.00 -22.71
C LEU A 142 -27.43 12.84 -21.59
N VAL A 143 -27.88 12.63 -20.35
CA VAL A 143 -27.35 13.33 -19.17
C VAL A 143 -25.94 12.83 -18.85
N TYR A 144 -25.70 11.53 -18.96
CA TYR A 144 -24.36 10.96 -18.80
C TYR A 144 -23.39 11.59 -19.81
N MET A 145 -23.68 11.50 -21.11
CA MET A 145 -22.81 12.01 -22.18
C MET A 145 -22.57 13.51 -22.05
N SER A 146 -23.62 14.28 -21.74
CA SER A 146 -23.50 15.72 -21.54
C SER A 146 -22.59 16.06 -20.36
N THR A 147 -22.75 15.36 -19.23
CA THR A 147 -21.93 15.56 -18.03
C THR A 147 -20.48 15.13 -18.27
N PHE A 148 -20.27 14.00 -18.96
CA PHE A 148 -18.95 13.52 -19.31
C PHE A 148 -18.22 14.49 -20.24
N GLY A 149 -18.84 14.90 -21.35
CA GLY A 149 -18.25 15.84 -22.30
C GLY A 149 -17.92 17.19 -21.66
N LEU A 150 -18.78 17.66 -20.75
CA LEU A 150 -18.50 18.85 -19.93
C LEU A 150 -17.29 18.62 -19.01
N GLY A 151 -17.23 17.50 -18.30
CA GLY A 151 -16.13 17.16 -17.40
C GLY A 151 -14.79 17.05 -18.14
N MET A 152 -14.77 16.49 -19.35
CA MET A 152 -13.59 16.41 -20.19
C MET A 152 -13.14 17.77 -20.74
N ALA A 153 -14.11 18.63 -21.12
CA ALA A 153 -13.80 20.01 -21.49
C ALA A 153 -13.23 20.79 -20.28
N CYS A 154 -13.79 20.61 -19.08
CA CYS A 154 -13.29 21.19 -17.85
C CYS A 154 -11.87 20.71 -17.52
N LYS A 155 -11.62 19.40 -17.56
CA LYS A 155 -10.29 18.80 -17.41
C LYS A 155 -9.28 19.41 -18.37
N THR A 156 -9.67 19.61 -19.63
CA THR A 156 -8.79 20.19 -20.66
C THR A 156 -8.54 21.67 -20.40
N LEU A 157 -9.55 22.44 -20.01
CA LEU A 157 -9.43 23.83 -19.61
C LEU A 157 -8.48 23.99 -18.41
N ILE A 158 -8.60 23.12 -17.41
CA ILE A 158 -7.75 23.12 -16.21
C ILE A 158 -6.29 22.85 -16.60
N ASN A 159 -6.05 21.82 -17.42
CA ASN A 159 -4.70 21.50 -17.89
C ASN A 159 -4.11 22.63 -18.76
N ALA A 160 -4.92 23.28 -19.60
CA ALA A 160 -4.49 24.42 -20.39
C ALA A 160 -4.09 25.60 -19.48
N LYS A 161 -4.95 25.98 -18.53
CA LYS A 161 -4.66 27.02 -17.53
C LYS A 161 -3.38 26.72 -16.75
N LYS A 162 -3.16 25.48 -16.31
CA LYS A 162 -1.94 25.06 -15.60
C LYS A 162 -0.66 25.29 -16.42
N ASN A 163 -0.75 25.14 -17.74
CA ASN A 163 0.36 25.33 -18.67
C ASN A 163 0.40 26.75 -19.27
N ASN A 164 -0.36 27.72 -18.71
CA ASN A 164 -0.51 29.08 -19.24
C ASN A 164 -1.00 29.14 -20.70
N ILE A 165 -1.81 28.15 -21.11
CA ILE A 165 -2.44 28.07 -22.43
C ILE A 165 -3.87 28.58 -22.30
N THR A 166 -4.25 29.51 -23.17
CA THR A 166 -5.63 29.99 -23.29
C THR A 166 -6.35 29.21 -24.38
N LEU A 167 -7.50 28.61 -24.05
CA LEU A 167 -8.37 27.93 -25.02
C LEU A 167 -9.51 28.85 -25.46
N SER A 168 -9.80 28.87 -26.75
CA SER A 168 -11.00 29.54 -27.27
C SER A 168 -12.29 28.81 -26.88
N LYS A 169 -13.42 29.53 -26.92
CA LYS A 169 -14.75 28.96 -26.69
C LYS A 169 -15.04 27.80 -27.66
N GLU A 170 -14.57 27.94 -28.89
CA GLU A 170 -14.88 27.03 -29.99
C GLU A 170 -14.06 25.74 -29.91
N GLU A 171 -12.82 25.81 -29.45
CA GLU A 171 -12.01 24.62 -29.14
C GLU A 171 -12.64 23.79 -28.03
N LEU A 172 -13.13 24.42 -26.96
CA LEU A 172 -13.78 23.70 -25.86
C LEU A 172 -15.11 23.06 -26.26
N LYS A 173 -15.91 23.73 -27.11
CA LYS A 173 -17.11 23.13 -27.69
C LYS A 173 -16.77 21.93 -28.57
N ARG A 174 -15.71 22.02 -29.39
CA ARG A 174 -15.24 20.90 -30.23
C ARG A 174 -14.77 19.72 -29.39
N ILE A 175 -14.02 19.97 -28.32
CA ILE A 175 -13.58 18.93 -27.37
C ILE A 175 -14.81 18.24 -26.76
N ARG A 176 -15.75 19.01 -26.21
CA ARG A 176 -16.98 18.45 -25.65
C ARG A 176 -17.74 17.58 -26.66
N GLN A 177 -17.93 18.09 -27.88
CA GLN A 177 -18.65 17.35 -28.92
C GLN A 177 -17.93 16.06 -29.29
N LYS A 178 -16.60 16.11 -29.46
CA LYS A 178 -15.77 14.94 -29.76
C LYS A 178 -15.93 13.84 -28.71
N GLU A 179 -15.86 14.20 -27.42
CA GLU A 179 -16.02 13.23 -26.33
C GLU A 179 -17.43 12.63 -26.28
N ILE A 180 -18.46 13.42 -26.56
CA ILE A 180 -19.84 12.92 -26.69
C ILE A 180 -19.96 11.92 -27.84
N GLU A 181 -19.40 12.24 -29.01
CA GLU A 181 -19.42 11.35 -30.18
C GLU A 181 -18.63 10.06 -29.95
N ASN A 182 -17.56 10.09 -29.16
CA ASN A 182 -16.83 8.89 -28.77
C ASN A 182 -17.71 7.96 -27.94
N ILE A 183 -18.38 8.47 -26.91
CA ILE A 183 -19.28 7.67 -26.06
C ILE A 183 -20.46 7.09 -26.86
N LYS A 184 -21.00 7.84 -27.83
CA LYS A 184 -22.10 7.34 -28.68
C LYS A 184 -21.70 6.09 -29.48
N LYS A 185 -20.42 5.90 -29.76
CA LYS A 185 -19.90 4.73 -30.49
C LYS A 185 -19.61 3.54 -29.57
N GLU A 186 -19.55 3.76 -28.27
CA GLU A 186 -19.32 2.71 -27.28
C GLU A 186 -20.61 1.92 -27.07
N GLU A 187 -20.50 0.59 -27.11
CA GLU A 187 -21.58 -0.28 -26.68
C GLU A 187 -21.64 -0.26 -25.15
N ARG A 188 -22.74 0.27 -24.61
CA ARG A 188 -22.91 0.42 -23.16
C ARG A 188 -24.33 0.09 -22.74
N ASP A 189 -24.44 -0.67 -21.66
CA ASP A 189 -25.70 -0.85 -20.96
C ASP A 189 -26.04 0.41 -20.14
N TRP A 190 -27.12 1.08 -20.54
CA TRP A 190 -27.65 2.28 -19.91
C TRP A 190 -28.66 2.00 -18.79
N SER A 191 -28.85 0.74 -18.41
CA SER A 191 -29.67 0.35 -17.27
C SER A 191 -29.14 0.97 -15.97
N ILE A 192 -30.06 1.37 -15.09
CA ILE A 192 -29.69 1.98 -13.80
C ILE A 192 -28.87 1.01 -12.94
N GLU A 193 -29.12 -0.29 -13.04
CA GLU A 193 -28.36 -1.32 -12.34
C GLU A 193 -26.91 -1.38 -12.84
N SER A 194 -26.70 -1.37 -14.16
CA SER A 194 -25.35 -1.33 -14.74
C SER A 194 -24.59 -0.06 -14.35
N LEU A 195 -25.24 1.10 -14.40
CA LEU A 195 -24.62 2.37 -14.00
C LEU A 195 -24.23 2.37 -12.51
N LYS A 196 -25.06 1.82 -11.62
CA LYS A 196 -24.74 1.67 -10.20
C LYS A 196 -23.54 0.76 -10.00
N LYS A 197 -23.52 -0.41 -10.65
CA LYS A 197 -22.39 -1.34 -10.59
C LYS A 197 -21.08 -0.72 -11.08
N GLN A 198 -21.14 0.07 -12.16
CA GLN A 198 -19.98 0.81 -12.67
C GLN A 198 -19.51 1.90 -11.69
N PHE A 199 -20.43 2.54 -10.98
CA PHE A 199 -20.10 3.55 -9.97
C PHE A 199 -19.47 2.92 -8.72
N GLU A 200 -20.04 1.82 -8.23
CA GLU A 200 -19.53 1.04 -7.10
C GLU A 200 -18.11 0.51 -7.37
N ALA A 201 -17.79 0.19 -8.64
CA ALA A 201 -16.45 -0.23 -9.04
C ALA A 201 -15.36 0.84 -8.84
N PHE A 202 -15.72 2.12 -8.66
CA PHE A 202 -14.76 3.17 -8.32
C PHE A 202 -14.45 3.25 -6.83
N ASP A 203 -15.21 2.56 -5.96
CA ASP A 203 -14.98 2.62 -4.52
C ASP A 203 -13.67 1.91 -4.14
N ARG A 204 -12.75 2.66 -3.53
CA ARG A 204 -11.41 2.17 -3.16
C ARG A 204 -11.37 1.69 -1.72
N GLN A 205 -12.18 0.69 -1.40
CA GLN A 205 -12.30 0.15 -0.04
C GLN A 205 -10.96 -0.29 0.55
N GLU A 206 -10.13 -0.94 -0.25
CA GLU A 206 -8.80 -1.39 0.18
C GLU A 206 -7.91 -0.23 0.64
N TYR A 207 -7.90 0.89 -0.10
CA TYR A 207 -7.13 2.08 0.28
C TYR A 207 -7.73 2.78 1.51
N LYS A 208 -9.07 2.83 1.63
CA LYS A 208 -9.75 3.34 2.83
C LYS A 208 -9.35 2.54 4.07
N ILE A 209 -9.32 1.21 3.98
CA ILE A 209 -8.90 0.31 5.06
C ILE A 209 -7.44 0.58 5.43
N TYR A 210 -6.55 0.62 4.45
CA TYR A 210 -5.13 0.93 4.67
C TYR A 210 -4.93 2.27 5.39
N LYS A 211 -5.55 3.34 4.88
CA LYS A 211 -5.47 4.67 5.48
C LYS A 211 -6.05 4.68 6.90
N GLY A 212 -7.18 4.02 7.12
CA GLY A 212 -7.80 3.89 8.44
C GLY A 212 -6.91 3.17 9.46
N LYS A 213 -6.20 2.12 9.03
CA LYS A 213 -5.18 1.44 9.86
C LYS A 213 -4.02 2.38 10.19
N LEU A 214 -3.50 3.15 9.23
CA LEU A 214 -2.44 4.12 9.55
C LEU A 214 -2.91 5.16 10.58
N GLN A 215 -4.14 5.66 10.44
CA GLN A 215 -4.71 6.68 11.32
C GLN A 215 -4.88 6.22 12.76
N SER A 216 -5.05 4.91 12.99
CA SER A 216 -5.14 4.38 14.37
C SER A 216 -3.83 4.60 15.14
N TYR A 217 -2.69 4.62 14.45
CA TYR A 217 -1.36 4.82 15.04
C TYR A 217 -1.01 6.30 15.27
N ASP A 218 -1.69 7.25 14.63
CA ASP A 218 -1.38 8.68 14.74
C ASP A 218 -1.41 9.17 16.19
N LYS A 219 -2.37 8.69 17.00
CA LYS A 219 -2.49 9.03 18.43
C LYS A 219 -1.35 8.48 19.29
N CYS A 220 -0.83 7.29 18.94
CA CYS A 220 0.26 6.66 19.66
C CYS A 220 1.58 7.41 19.41
N ILE A 221 1.78 7.89 18.18
CA ILE A 221 2.94 8.71 17.79
C ILE A 221 2.99 10.02 18.58
N ASP A 222 1.83 10.67 18.77
CA ASP A 222 1.74 11.92 19.54
C ASP A 222 2.07 11.75 21.03
N SER A 223 1.82 10.58 21.60
CA SER A 223 1.96 10.35 23.05
C SER A 223 3.27 9.69 23.47
N SER A 224 4.13 9.27 22.53
CA SER A 224 5.47 8.62 22.63
C SER A 224 5.62 7.42 23.58
N ASN A 225 4.99 7.45 24.75
CA ASN A 225 4.95 6.40 25.77
C ASN A 225 3.99 5.25 25.42
N ASN A 226 3.14 5.41 24.39
CA ASN A 226 2.13 4.43 23.99
C ASN A 226 2.36 3.80 22.62
N PHE A 227 3.46 4.12 21.93
CA PHE A 227 3.77 3.50 20.63
C PHE A 227 4.65 2.27 20.88
N THR A 228 4.01 1.11 20.91
CA THR A 228 4.66 -0.15 21.31
C THR A 228 5.49 -0.75 20.18
N ILE A 229 6.33 -1.73 20.53
CA ILE A 229 7.10 -2.50 19.54
C ILE A 229 6.16 -3.24 18.58
N ASP A 230 5.05 -3.81 19.10
CA ASP A 230 4.05 -4.48 18.28
C ASP A 230 3.36 -3.50 17.30
N ASP A 231 3.06 -2.27 17.74
CA ASP A 231 2.52 -1.24 16.85
C ASP A 231 3.49 -0.90 15.71
N ILE A 232 4.79 -0.86 15.99
CA ILE A 232 5.83 -0.61 14.98
C ILE A 232 5.87 -1.76 13.98
N TYR A 233 5.87 -3.03 14.42
CA TYR A 233 5.87 -4.17 13.49
C TYR A 233 4.60 -4.27 12.66
N ASN A 234 3.44 -4.09 13.28
CA ASN A 234 2.16 -4.12 12.58
C ASN A 234 2.11 -3.00 11.52
N LYS A 235 2.49 -1.77 11.90
CA LYS A 235 2.53 -0.64 10.96
C LYS A 235 3.58 -0.85 9.86
N LYS A 236 4.73 -1.45 10.18
CA LYS A 236 5.77 -1.83 9.21
C LYS A 236 5.20 -2.80 8.17
N GLU A 237 4.51 -3.86 8.59
CA GLU A 237 3.91 -4.82 7.68
C GLU A 237 2.88 -4.16 6.75
N GLU A 238 2.02 -3.27 7.28
CA GLU A 238 1.07 -2.51 6.46
C GLU A 238 1.79 -1.63 5.41
N LEU A 239 2.90 -0.99 5.80
CA LEU A 239 3.71 -0.16 4.90
C LEU A 239 4.44 -0.98 3.83
N GLU A 240 5.02 -2.13 4.17
CA GLU A 240 5.69 -3.04 3.22
C GLU A 240 4.68 -3.60 2.21
N ASN A 241 3.53 -4.07 2.69
CA ASN A 241 2.45 -4.56 1.84
C ASN A 241 1.89 -3.46 0.92
N ARG A 242 1.85 -2.21 1.38
CA ARG A 242 1.44 -1.09 0.53
C ARG A 242 2.49 -0.75 -0.52
N LEU A 243 3.74 -0.59 -0.10
CA LEU A 243 4.82 -0.09 -0.96
C LEU A 243 5.27 -1.12 -1.99
N SER A 244 5.09 -2.42 -1.73
CA SER A 244 5.34 -3.49 -2.70
C SER A 244 4.47 -3.42 -3.97
N ARG A 245 3.39 -2.62 -3.97
CA ARG A 245 2.50 -2.44 -5.13
C ARG A 245 3.07 -1.54 -6.21
N TYR A 246 4.15 -0.81 -5.91
CA TYR A 246 4.83 0.06 -6.86
C TYR A 246 5.89 -0.76 -7.59
N GLU A 247 5.63 -1.10 -8.86
CA GLU A 247 6.43 -2.06 -9.63
C GLU A 247 7.87 -1.57 -9.89
N ASN A 248 8.03 -0.26 -10.03
CA ASN A 248 9.29 0.40 -10.39
C ASN A 248 10.02 1.00 -9.18
N ILE A 249 9.53 0.72 -7.97
CA ILE A 249 10.06 1.25 -6.71
C ILE A 249 10.60 0.11 -5.85
N LEU A 250 11.79 0.30 -5.30
CA LEU A 250 12.32 -0.47 -4.18
C LEU A 250 12.49 0.46 -2.99
N THR A 251 12.33 -0.06 -1.78
CA THR A 251 12.50 0.71 -0.54
C THR A 251 13.46 -0.01 0.39
N GLU A 252 14.46 0.71 0.89
CA GLU A 252 15.37 0.18 1.91
C GLU A 252 14.63 0.05 3.25
N SER A 253 14.99 -0.94 4.07
CA SER A 253 14.28 -1.20 5.33
C SER A 253 14.24 0.02 6.26
N LYS A 254 15.30 0.83 6.28
CA LYS A 254 15.36 2.06 7.10
C LYS A 254 14.30 3.10 6.71
N VAL A 255 13.88 3.13 5.45
CA VAL A 255 12.78 3.99 4.98
C VAL A 255 11.48 3.55 5.64
N ILE A 256 11.18 2.25 5.63
CA ILE A 256 9.97 1.71 6.26
C ILE A 256 9.94 2.02 7.76
N TYR A 257 11.06 1.81 8.46
CA TYR A 257 11.15 2.15 9.88
C TYR A 257 10.93 3.65 10.11
N THR A 258 11.48 4.51 9.28
CA THR A 258 11.23 5.96 9.37
C THR A 258 9.75 6.30 9.22
N LEU A 259 9.09 5.70 8.22
CA LEU A 259 7.66 5.90 7.97
C LEU A 259 6.79 5.39 9.14
N CYS A 260 7.23 4.40 9.92
CA CYS A 260 6.48 3.94 11.10
C CYS A 260 6.27 5.07 12.14
N PHE A 261 7.22 6.00 12.26
CA PHE A 261 7.15 7.13 13.20
C PHE A 261 6.49 8.38 12.62
N MET A 262 6.14 8.36 11.33
CA MET A 262 5.45 9.45 10.69
C MET A 262 3.94 9.33 10.83
N LYS A 263 3.25 10.47 10.92
CA LYS A 263 1.79 10.52 10.89
C LYS A 263 1.28 10.14 9.51
N THR A 264 0.04 9.67 9.46
CA THR A 264 -0.62 9.22 8.22
C THR A 264 -0.54 10.27 7.11
N TYR A 265 -0.76 11.55 7.43
CA TYR A 265 -0.71 12.62 6.43
C TYR A 265 0.69 12.82 5.81
N GLU A 266 1.75 12.47 6.53
CA GLU A 266 3.15 12.61 6.10
C GLU A 266 3.54 11.44 5.20
N ILE A 267 3.16 10.23 5.62
CA ILE A 267 3.31 9.00 4.82
C ILE A 267 2.65 9.20 3.46
N ILE A 268 1.39 9.67 3.43
CA ILE A 268 0.67 9.92 2.18
C ILE A 268 1.40 10.94 1.29
N LYS A 269 2.03 11.97 1.84
CA LYS A 269 2.81 12.93 1.04
C LYS A 269 4.04 12.29 0.41
N ILE A 270 4.75 11.45 1.15
CA ILE A 270 5.91 10.70 0.64
C ILE A 270 5.47 9.68 -0.40
N GLU A 271 4.41 8.93 -0.13
CA GLU A 271 3.85 7.95 -1.04
C GLU A 271 3.36 8.57 -2.36
N ASN A 272 2.89 9.83 -2.34
CA ASN A 272 2.60 10.58 -3.57
C ASN A 272 3.85 10.80 -4.44
N ILE A 273 5.01 11.07 -3.83
CA ILE A 273 6.28 11.16 -4.55
C ILE A 273 6.66 9.80 -5.12
N ILE A 274 6.56 8.75 -4.31
CA ILE A 274 6.81 7.36 -4.73
C ILE A 274 5.95 6.98 -5.93
N GLY A 275 4.64 7.24 -5.88
CA GLY A 275 3.74 6.94 -7.00
C GLY A 275 4.06 7.76 -8.25
N GLN A 276 4.51 9.01 -8.12
CA GLN A 276 4.95 9.79 -9.29
C GLN A 276 6.22 9.21 -9.91
N LEU A 277 7.16 8.73 -9.10
CA LEU A 277 8.37 8.06 -9.59
C LEU A 277 8.04 6.74 -10.29
N ASP A 278 7.16 5.94 -9.68
CA ASP A 278 6.73 4.65 -10.21
C ASP A 278 6.14 4.78 -11.62
N ARG A 279 5.40 5.87 -11.85
CA ARG A 279 4.77 6.21 -13.14
C ARG A 279 5.65 7.07 -14.04
N ASN A 280 6.89 7.37 -13.66
CA ASN A 280 7.80 8.28 -14.36
C ASN A 280 7.22 9.70 -14.63
N GLU A 281 6.36 10.17 -13.73
CA GLU A 281 5.74 11.51 -13.79
C GLU A 281 6.62 12.59 -13.12
N LEU A 282 7.53 12.19 -12.23
CA LEU A 282 8.47 13.07 -11.55
C LEU A 282 9.84 13.03 -12.23
N ARG A 283 10.28 14.16 -12.79
CA ARG A 283 11.63 14.31 -13.33
C ARG A 283 12.60 14.66 -12.22
N LEU A 284 13.61 13.83 -12.03
CA LEU A 284 14.71 14.07 -11.09
C LEU A 284 16.00 14.38 -11.85
N GLU A 285 16.76 15.36 -11.37
CA GLU A 285 18.14 15.57 -11.81
C GLU A 285 19.04 14.56 -11.09
N LEU A 286 19.42 13.49 -11.78
CA LEU A 286 20.29 12.44 -11.25
C LEU A 286 21.76 12.85 -11.39
N LYS A 287 22.51 12.87 -10.28
CA LYS A 287 23.97 12.98 -10.23
C LYS A 287 24.54 11.65 -9.76
N GLU A 288 25.39 11.01 -10.56
CA GLU A 288 25.92 9.67 -10.26
C GLU A 288 24.81 8.67 -9.88
N GLN A 289 23.72 8.68 -10.65
CA GLN A 289 22.52 7.86 -10.42
C GLN A 289 21.77 8.16 -9.11
N LYS A 290 22.11 9.23 -8.38
CA LYS A 290 21.44 9.64 -7.14
C LYS A 290 20.73 10.97 -7.29
N ALA A 291 19.65 11.15 -6.54
CA ALA A 291 18.94 12.41 -6.40
C ALA A 291 18.45 12.58 -4.96
N THR A 292 18.29 13.84 -4.55
CA THR A 292 17.60 14.20 -3.32
C THR A 292 16.37 15.02 -3.67
N TYR A 293 15.19 14.54 -3.28
CA TYR A 293 13.94 15.28 -3.41
C TYR A 293 13.59 15.95 -2.08
N LYS A 294 13.57 17.28 -2.07
CA LYS A 294 13.21 18.07 -0.88
C LYS A 294 11.70 18.22 -0.79
N LEU A 295 11.07 17.50 0.13
CA LEU A 295 9.65 17.64 0.41
C LEU A 295 9.47 18.75 1.44
N GLN A 296 9.10 19.93 0.93
CA GLN A 296 9.09 21.18 1.69
C GLN A 296 8.39 21.07 3.05
N GLY A 297 9.14 21.43 4.11
CA GLY A 297 8.66 21.44 5.49
C GLY A 297 8.44 20.06 6.11
N LEU A 298 8.85 18.98 5.44
CA LEU A 298 8.59 17.61 5.91
C LEU A 298 9.84 16.74 5.96
N ALA A 299 10.50 16.49 4.82
CA ALA A 299 11.64 15.58 4.75
C ALA A 299 12.49 15.77 3.50
N ASP A 300 13.73 15.30 3.56
CA ASP A 300 14.56 15.04 2.38
C ASP A 300 14.49 13.55 2.02
N ILE A 301 14.15 13.23 0.76
CA ILE A 301 14.05 11.87 0.25
C ILE A 301 15.26 11.59 -0.63
N TYR A 302 16.05 10.58 -0.27
CA TYR A 302 17.25 10.17 -0.99
C TYR A 302 16.92 8.99 -1.89
N ILE A 303 17.26 9.13 -3.17
CA ILE A 303 16.81 8.23 -4.24
C ILE A 303 18.02 7.83 -5.06
N ARG A 304 18.19 6.52 -5.28
CA ARG A 304 19.12 5.96 -6.28
C ARG A 304 18.31 5.40 -7.46
N TYR A 305 18.82 5.54 -8.67
CA TYR A 305 18.23 4.92 -9.85
C TYR A 305 19.17 3.83 -10.38
N GLU A 306 18.75 2.57 -10.29
CA GLU A 306 19.57 1.43 -10.65
C GLU A 306 18.69 0.32 -11.23
N ASN A 307 19.20 -0.42 -12.23
CA ASN A 307 18.47 -1.53 -12.85
C ASN A 307 17.05 -1.18 -13.30
N GLN A 308 16.88 0.01 -13.88
CA GLN A 308 15.59 0.57 -14.34
C GLN A 308 14.55 0.80 -13.23
N LYS A 309 14.95 0.75 -11.95
CA LYS A 309 14.07 1.02 -10.80
C LYS A 309 14.61 2.18 -9.96
N TYR A 310 13.69 2.89 -9.30
CA TYR A 310 14.07 3.84 -8.26
C TYR A 310 14.15 3.09 -6.92
N VAL A 311 15.27 3.26 -6.22
CA VAL A 311 15.47 2.81 -4.85
C VAL A 311 15.32 4.03 -3.94
N ILE A 312 14.29 4.05 -3.09
CA ILE A 312 14.21 5.02 -2.01
C ILE A 312 15.21 4.57 -0.96
N GLU A 313 16.38 5.22 -0.95
CA GLU A 313 17.47 4.87 -0.06
C GLU A 313 17.18 5.33 1.34
N ASP A 314 16.67 6.56 1.52
CA ASP A 314 16.46 7.17 2.83
C ASP A 314 15.36 8.23 2.81
N VAL A 315 14.75 8.46 3.97
CA VAL A 315 13.81 9.56 4.22
C VAL A 315 14.26 10.24 5.49
N GLN A 316 14.81 11.44 5.37
CA GLN A 316 15.26 12.22 6.52
C GLN A 316 14.17 13.21 6.92
N ALA A 317 13.38 12.86 7.94
CA ALA A 317 12.38 13.74 8.52
C ALA A 317 13.04 15.00 9.11
N TYR A 318 12.42 16.16 8.95
CA TYR A 318 12.92 17.38 9.61
C TYR A 318 12.57 17.42 11.10
N GLU A 319 11.57 16.65 11.53
CA GLU A 319 11.20 16.58 12.94
C GLU A 319 12.25 15.80 13.76
N SER A 320 12.89 16.48 14.71
CA SER A 320 14.00 15.93 15.51
C SER A 320 13.62 14.75 16.41
N LYS A 321 12.35 14.67 16.85
CA LYS A 321 11.85 13.55 17.65
C LYS A 321 11.87 12.23 16.87
N ILE A 322 11.49 12.26 15.60
CA ILE A 322 11.53 11.10 14.71
C ILE A 322 12.97 10.63 14.55
N ASN A 323 13.90 11.56 14.26
CA ASN A 323 15.32 11.23 14.14
C ASN A 323 15.94 10.67 15.43
N ASN A 324 15.49 11.14 16.61
CA ASN A 324 15.91 10.59 17.90
C ASN A 324 15.32 9.20 18.18
N MET A 325 14.05 8.94 17.83
CA MET A 325 13.45 7.59 17.94
C MET A 325 14.08 6.61 16.96
N ILE A 326 14.41 7.04 15.75
CA ILE A 326 15.21 6.29 14.76
C ILE A 326 16.62 6.05 15.30
N GLY A 327 17.22 7.02 16.00
CA GLY A 327 18.46 6.81 16.74
C GLY A 327 18.29 5.69 17.76
N ILE A 328 17.21 5.68 18.55
CA ILE A 328 16.94 4.64 19.55
C ILE A 328 16.69 3.26 18.91
N ILE A 329 16.02 3.18 17.76
CA ILE A 329 15.65 1.91 17.10
C ILE A 329 16.74 1.41 16.15
N GLY A 330 17.42 2.31 15.45
CA GLY A 330 18.63 2.05 14.67
C GLY A 330 19.86 1.77 15.53
N THR A 331 19.78 1.97 16.85
CA THR A 331 20.81 1.57 17.83
C THR A 331 20.36 0.52 18.83
N LYS A 332 19.07 0.17 18.90
CA LYS A 332 18.63 -1.00 19.67
C LYS A 332 18.60 -2.18 18.74
N ASP A 333 19.70 -2.92 18.76
CA ASP A 333 19.65 -4.33 18.43
C ASP A 333 18.45 -4.93 19.18
N GLU A 334 17.53 -5.54 18.45
CA GLU A 334 16.44 -6.30 19.06
C GLU A 334 17.12 -7.44 19.79
N MET A 335 17.15 -7.40 21.11
CA MET A 335 17.79 -8.42 21.92
C MET A 335 16.76 -9.02 22.87
N CYS A 336 16.48 -10.30 22.72
CA CYS A 336 15.63 -11.03 23.65
C CYS A 336 16.28 -12.35 24.06
N HIS A 337 15.89 -12.82 25.24
CA HIS A 337 16.24 -14.15 25.71
C HIS A 337 15.22 -15.14 25.15
N LEU A 338 15.71 -16.25 24.61
CA LEU A 338 14.92 -17.40 24.21
C LEU A 338 15.30 -18.58 25.09
N ALA A 339 14.33 -19.37 25.51
CA ALA A 339 14.54 -20.56 26.32
C ALA A 339 14.04 -21.83 25.64
N ASN A 340 14.82 -22.90 25.72
CA ASN A 340 14.41 -24.28 25.40
C ASN A 340 13.63 -24.41 24.06
N LYS A 341 12.30 -24.60 24.13
CA LYS A 341 11.42 -24.77 22.96
C LYS A 341 11.39 -23.55 22.05
N GLU A 342 11.48 -22.33 22.60
CA GLU A 342 11.48 -21.09 21.82
C GLU A 342 12.69 -21.03 20.89
N ILE A 343 13.86 -21.47 21.38
CA ILE A 343 15.09 -21.57 20.60
C ILE A 343 14.89 -22.58 19.46
N ARG A 344 14.26 -23.73 19.74
CA ARG A 344 13.97 -24.76 18.74
C ARG A 344 13.05 -24.23 17.66
N GLU A 345 11.95 -23.60 18.03
CA GLU A 345 10.95 -23.08 17.10
C GLU A 345 11.56 -22.01 16.18
N GLU A 346 12.35 -21.08 16.73
CA GLU A 346 13.00 -20.05 15.92
C GLU A 346 14.09 -20.63 15.01
N PHE A 347 14.85 -21.63 15.49
CA PHE A 347 15.77 -22.38 14.65
C PHE A 347 15.07 -23.05 13.47
N ILE A 348 13.91 -23.69 13.69
CA ILE A 348 13.15 -24.33 12.61
C ILE A 348 12.57 -23.29 11.63
N LYS A 349 12.03 -22.18 12.13
CA LYS A 349 11.50 -21.07 11.30
C LYS A 349 12.58 -20.45 10.40
N SER A 350 13.84 -20.45 10.83
CA SER A 350 14.94 -19.86 10.06
C SER A 350 15.11 -20.46 8.66
N PHE A 351 14.80 -21.75 8.46
CA PHE A 351 14.90 -22.42 7.16
C PHE A 351 13.84 -21.93 6.16
N ASP A 352 12.68 -21.49 6.63
CA ASP A 352 11.60 -20.96 5.80
C ASP A 352 11.79 -19.44 5.54
N ARG A 353 12.42 -18.75 6.50
CA ARG A 353 12.71 -17.30 6.43
C ARG A 353 13.90 -16.96 5.55
N ALA A 354 15.01 -17.72 5.66
CA ALA A 354 16.25 -17.41 4.99
C ALA A 354 16.07 -17.25 3.48
N LYS A 355 16.65 -16.18 2.92
CA LYS A 355 16.63 -15.87 1.48
C LYS A 355 18.01 -15.95 0.84
N ILE A 356 19.09 -15.78 1.63
CA ILE A 356 20.46 -15.68 1.12
C ILE A 356 21.36 -16.76 1.73
N SER A 357 21.38 -16.90 3.05
CA SER A 357 22.30 -17.74 3.79
C SER A 357 21.80 -18.14 5.18
N LEU A 358 22.09 -19.37 5.59
CA LEU A 358 21.91 -19.86 6.96
C LEU A 358 23.22 -20.47 7.47
N CYS A 359 23.77 -19.94 8.55
CA CYS A 359 25.01 -20.42 9.16
C CYS A 359 24.71 -21.04 10.52
N ILE A 360 25.20 -22.25 10.79
CA ILE A 360 24.90 -22.99 12.03
C ILE A 360 26.19 -23.54 12.62
N ALA A 361 26.51 -23.21 13.86
CA ALA A 361 27.56 -23.84 14.65
C ALA A 361 26.91 -24.67 15.76
N SER A 362 27.19 -25.98 15.79
CA SER A 362 26.71 -26.89 16.82
C SER A 362 27.78 -27.96 17.08
N PRO A 363 28.30 -28.11 18.30
CA PRO A 363 29.41 -29.03 18.59
C PRO A 363 29.10 -30.48 18.26
N TRP A 364 27.84 -30.90 18.43
CA TRP A 364 27.40 -32.26 18.18
C TRP A 364 26.19 -32.30 17.26
N LEU A 365 25.97 -33.47 16.65
CA LEU A 365 24.77 -33.81 15.88
C LEU A 365 24.12 -35.07 16.47
N ASN A 366 22.79 -35.15 16.42
CA ASN A 366 22.03 -36.35 16.79
C ASN A 366 20.88 -36.62 15.80
N ASN A 367 20.63 -37.90 15.48
CA ASN A 367 19.64 -38.32 14.47
C ASN A 367 18.20 -37.97 14.86
N TYR A 368 17.88 -37.92 16.16
CA TYR A 368 16.53 -37.52 16.58
C TYR A 368 16.26 -36.02 16.37
N VAL A 369 17.31 -35.20 16.28
CA VAL A 369 17.22 -33.75 15.98
C VAL A 369 17.39 -33.49 14.48
N VAL A 370 18.42 -34.10 13.88
CA VAL A 370 18.66 -34.14 12.43
C VAL A 370 17.83 -35.27 11.83
N ASN A 371 16.53 -35.19 12.06
CA ASN A 371 15.55 -36.15 11.57
C ASN A 371 15.15 -35.82 10.12
N GLN A 372 14.26 -36.64 9.56
CA GLN A 372 13.81 -36.48 8.18
C GLN A 372 13.11 -35.13 7.93
N GLU A 373 12.42 -34.56 8.93
CA GLU A 373 11.75 -33.27 8.81
C GLU A 373 12.75 -32.12 8.65
N LEU A 374 13.79 -32.07 9.49
CA LEU A 374 14.84 -31.06 9.38
C LEU A 374 15.59 -31.20 8.05
N ILE A 375 15.84 -32.43 7.61
CA ILE A 375 16.47 -32.70 6.32
C ILE A 375 15.62 -32.16 5.15
N ILE A 376 14.29 -32.29 5.20
CA ILE A 376 13.39 -31.71 4.19
C ILE A 376 13.47 -30.17 4.19
N LYS A 377 13.51 -29.54 5.37
CA LYS A 377 13.67 -28.09 5.50
C LYS A 377 14.99 -27.58 4.92
N ILE A 378 16.09 -28.27 5.21
CA ILE A 378 17.40 -27.99 4.59
C ILE A 378 17.31 -28.10 3.06
N GLU A 379 16.71 -29.17 2.53
CA GLU A 379 16.59 -29.37 1.09
C GLU A 379 15.74 -28.28 0.42
N ASN A 380 14.64 -27.86 1.06
CA ASN A 380 13.77 -26.82 0.54
C ASN A 380 14.48 -25.46 0.49
N ALA A 381 15.21 -25.09 1.54
CA ALA A 381 16.02 -23.87 1.54
C ALA A 381 17.11 -23.89 0.45
N LEU A 382 17.78 -25.04 0.25
CA LEU A 382 18.75 -25.19 -0.84
C LEU A 382 18.10 -25.09 -2.23
N LYS A 383 16.89 -25.62 -2.41
CA LYS A 383 16.11 -25.51 -3.66
C LYS A 383 15.74 -24.06 -3.97
N THR A 384 15.45 -23.24 -2.97
CA THR A 384 15.12 -21.81 -3.14
C THR A 384 16.35 -20.91 -3.32
N GLY A 385 17.56 -21.46 -3.27
CA GLY A 385 18.80 -20.72 -3.55
C GLY A 385 19.59 -20.30 -2.31
N VAL A 386 19.15 -20.65 -1.10
CA VAL A 386 19.83 -20.32 0.15
C VAL A 386 21.15 -21.07 0.27
N ASN A 387 22.20 -20.38 0.75
CA ASN A 387 23.49 -20.99 1.08
C ASN A 387 23.51 -21.47 2.54
N ILE A 388 23.79 -22.74 2.79
CA ILE A 388 23.81 -23.31 4.14
C ILE A 388 25.24 -23.72 4.50
N LYS A 389 25.76 -23.15 5.59
CA LYS A 389 27.07 -23.50 6.16
C LYS A 389 26.94 -24.04 7.57
N ILE A 390 27.48 -25.22 7.83
CA ILE A 390 27.43 -25.84 9.16
C ILE A 390 28.85 -26.09 9.69
N ARG A 391 29.11 -25.68 10.92
CA ARG A 391 30.30 -26.06 11.68
C ARG A 391 29.94 -26.99 12.80
N TYR A 392 30.74 -28.04 12.97
CA TYR A 392 30.49 -29.03 14.02
C TYR A 392 31.77 -29.67 14.53
N GLY A 393 31.69 -30.33 15.68
CA GLY A 393 32.79 -31.09 16.26
C GLY A 393 33.40 -30.46 17.50
N ILE A 394 33.69 -31.31 18.48
CA ILE A 394 34.43 -31.03 19.71
C ILE A 394 35.14 -32.32 20.13
N GLU A 395 36.37 -32.20 20.60
CA GLU A 395 37.14 -33.32 21.12
C GLU A 395 36.89 -33.46 22.62
N ASP A 396 36.48 -34.65 23.07
CA ASP A 396 36.34 -34.95 24.51
C ASP A 396 37.74 -35.29 25.09
N SER A 397 38.23 -34.47 26.02
CA SER A 397 39.56 -34.60 26.63
C SER A 397 39.62 -35.59 27.81
N SER A 398 38.54 -36.34 28.09
CA SER A 398 38.51 -37.32 29.17
C SER A 398 39.16 -38.64 28.74
N TYR A 399 40.35 -38.91 29.28
CA TYR A 399 41.03 -40.20 29.32
C TYR A 399 40.16 -41.25 30.05
N SER A 400 39.14 -41.78 29.37
CA SER A 400 38.51 -43.02 29.76
C SER A 400 38.15 -43.82 28.51
N SER A 401 38.36 -45.13 28.61
CA SER A 401 38.37 -46.13 27.55
C SER A 401 37.01 -46.40 26.87
N GLN A 402 36.12 -45.41 26.82
CA GLN A 402 34.99 -45.34 25.89
C GLN A 402 35.34 -44.30 24.81
N LYS A 403 36.08 -44.70 23.78
CA LYS A 403 36.31 -43.86 22.59
C LYS A 403 34.96 -43.44 21.96
N ASN A 404 34.52 -42.22 22.29
CA ASN A 404 33.85 -41.21 21.47
C ASN A 404 32.59 -41.58 20.66
N ASN A 405 31.60 -42.23 21.26
CA ASN A 405 30.33 -42.53 20.56
C ASN A 405 29.63 -41.25 20.03
N ARG A 406 29.67 -40.12 20.76
CA ARG A 406 28.99 -38.86 20.37
C ARG A 406 29.69 -38.12 19.22
N SER A 407 31.02 -38.02 19.24
CA SER A 407 31.78 -37.42 18.12
C SER A 407 31.68 -38.29 16.87
N LEU A 408 31.82 -39.62 17.00
CA LEU A 408 31.69 -40.55 15.87
C LEU A 408 30.28 -40.51 15.27
N ASN A 409 29.25 -40.42 16.11
CA ASN A 409 27.88 -40.23 15.64
C ASN A 409 27.73 -38.90 14.88
N SER A 410 28.32 -37.82 15.40
CA SER A 410 28.26 -36.50 14.75
C SER A 410 28.94 -36.53 13.38
N ASP A 411 30.11 -37.16 13.28
CA ASP A 411 30.85 -37.35 12.02
C ASP A 411 30.03 -38.15 11.00
N ARG A 412 29.39 -39.24 11.45
CA ARG A 412 28.53 -40.06 10.59
C ARG A 412 27.35 -39.25 10.04
N ILE A 413 26.68 -38.47 10.88
CA ILE A 413 25.53 -37.63 10.46
C ILE A 413 25.99 -36.55 9.48
N ALA A 414 27.10 -35.88 9.78
CA ALA A 414 27.66 -34.85 8.90
C ALA A 414 28.03 -35.41 7.53
N ASN A 415 28.70 -36.57 7.48
CA ASN A 415 29.03 -37.25 6.21
C ASN A 415 27.76 -37.61 5.41
N ASN A 416 26.70 -38.06 6.09
CA ASN A 416 25.42 -38.34 5.42
C ASN A 416 24.79 -37.07 4.83
N LEU A 417 24.85 -35.94 5.53
CA LEU A 417 24.34 -34.65 5.03
C LEU A 417 25.17 -34.14 3.85
N ILE A 418 26.51 -34.22 3.93
CA ILE A 418 27.42 -33.85 2.83
C ILE A 418 27.08 -34.66 1.58
N ASN A 419 27.00 -35.99 1.70
CA ASN A 419 26.66 -36.86 0.57
C ASN A 419 25.24 -36.57 0.03
N LYS A 420 24.26 -36.36 0.91
CA LYS A 420 22.87 -36.08 0.50
C LYS A 420 22.73 -34.77 -0.27
N PHE A 421 23.50 -33.75 0.09
CA PHE A 421 23.40 -32.41 -0.48
C PHE A 421 24.54 -32.06 -1.43
N GLU A 422 25.37 -33.02 -1.83
CA GLU A 422 26.49 -32.85 -2.77
C GLU A 422 26.06 -32.16 -4.07
N LYS A 423 24.86 -32.50 -4.59
CA LYS A 423 24.28 -31.90 -5.81
C LYS A 423 24.11 -30.37 -5.75
N TYR A 424 24.11 -29.77 -4.55
CA TYR A 424 23.99 -28.32 -4.38
C TYR A 424 25.34 -27.58 -4.42
N GLY A 425 26.46 -28.32 -4.50
CA GLY A 425 27.80 -27.77 -4.65
C GLY A 425 28.15 -26.80 -3.52
N GLN A 426 28.68 -25.63 -3.87
CA GLN A 426 29.14 -24.62 -2.90
C GLN A 426 28.01 -24.04 -2.02
N ARG A 427 26.74 -24.30 -2.34
CA ARG A 427 25.59 -23.83 -1.56
C ARG A 427 25.35 -24.64 -0.29
N PHE A 428 25.91 -25.85 -0.16
CA PHE A 428 25.88 -26.60 1.10
C PHE A 428 27.30 -26.95 1.52
N LYS A 429 27.74 -26.46 2.68
CA LYS A 429 29.06 -26.73 3.22
C LYS A 429 29.00 -27.17 4.67
N MET A 430 29.81 -28.15 5.02
CA MET A 430 30.05 -28.53 6.41
C MET A 430 31.55 -28.51 6.69
N LYS A 431 31.94 -28.04 7.87
CA LYS A 431 33.34 -28.05 8.34
C LYS A 431 33.43 -28.61 9.75
N LYS A 432 34.19 -29.69 9.90
CA LYS A 432 34.56 -30.21 11.21
C LYS A 432 35.57 -29.26 11.88
N VAL A 433 35.35 -28.96 13.14
CA VAL A 433 36.18 -28.12 14.01
C VAL A 433 36.32 -28.78 15.38
N ASN A 434 37.09 -28.16 16.27
CA ASN A 434 37.09 -28.50 17.69
C ASN A 434 36.58 -27.28 18.47
N SER A 435 35.26 -27.14 18.61
CA SER A 435 34.63 -25.97 19.21
C SER A 435 33.34 -26.33 19.94
N HIS A 436 33.19 -25.81 21.16
CA HIS A 436 31.93 -25.89 21.89
C HIS A 436 30.96 -24.75 21.55
N TYR A 437 31.27 -23.94 20.53
CA TYR A 437 30.53 -22.73 20.22
C TYR A 437 29.19 -23.02 19.53
N LYS A 438 28.15 -22.24 19.87
CA LYS A 438 26.77 -22.47 19.44
C LYS A 438 26.17 -21.17 19.00
N VAL A 439 26.04 -21.03 17.68
CA VAL A 439 25.45 -19.85 17.07
C VAL A 439 24.72 -20.24 15.81
N MET A 440 23.59 -19.59 15.55
CA MET A 440 22.90 -19.64 14.27
C MET A 440 22.76 -18.22 13.73
N ILE A 441 23.04 -18.01 12.44
CA ILE A 441 22.90 -16.71 11.76
C ILE A 441 21.99 -16.90 10.56
N CYS A 442 20.92 -16.12 10.49
CA CYS A 442 19.97 -16.12 9.38
C CYS A 442 20.15 -14.82 8.59
N ASP A 443 20.65 -14.94 7.35
CA ASP A 443 20.97 -13.80 6.48
C ASP A 443 21.77 -12.71 7.21
N GLU A 444 21.64 -11.46 6.80
CA GLU A 444 22.07 -10.31 7.60
C GLU A 444 20.91 -9.75 8.43
N LEU A 445 20.01 -10.65 8.89
CA LEU A 445 18.80 -10.28 9.62
C LEU A 445 19.01 -10.42 11.14
N TYR A 446 19.44 -11.61 11.61
CA TYR A 446 19.63 -11.87 13.03
C TYR A 446 20.57 -13.04 13.30
N TYR A 447 21.01 -13.16 14.55
CA TYR A 447 21.67 -14.34 15.08
C TYR A 447 21.09 -14.81 16.41
N ILE A 448 21.29 -16.09 16.73
CA ILE A 448 20.96 -16.68 18.02
C ILE A 448 22.23 -17.34 18.56
N GLU A 449 22.67 -16.91 19.74
CA GLU A 449 23.88 -17.41 20.40
C GLU A 449 23.58 -17.79 21.84
N GLY A 450 24.06 -18.95 22.31
CA GLY A 450 23.79 -19.38 23.68
C GLY A 450 24.32 -20.75 24.04
N SER A 451 23.67 -21.41 24.99
CA SER A 451 24.03 -22.75 25.45
C SER A 451 23.39 -23.87 24.61
N TYR A 452 22.34 -23.55 23.83
CA TYR A 452 21.52 -24.50 23.09
C TYR A 452 22.24 -25.19 21.91
N ASN A 453 22.23 -26.53 21.90
CA ASN A 453 22.85 -27.33 20.85
C ASN A 453 21.91 -27.55 19.64
N PHE A 454 21.91 -26.63 18.68
CA PHE A 454 21.00 -26.60 17.52
C PHE A 454 20.79 -27.94 16.79
N LEU A 455 21.83 -28.77 16.66
CA LEU A 455 21.77 -30.03 15.90
C LEU A 455 21.79 -31.30 16.77
N SER A 456 21.83 -31.19 18.09
CA SER A 456 21.84 -32.36 18.99
C SER A 456 20.91 -32.28 20.19
N PHE A 457 20.17 -31.17 20.33
CA PHE A 457 19.14 -31.01 21.34
C PHE A 457 17.81 -30.60 20.70
N ALA A 458 16.70 -31.20 21.15
CA ALA A 458 15.37 -30.99 20.57
C ALA A 458 14.58 -29.88 21.29
N GLY A 459 14.91 -29.56 22.55
CA GLY A 459 14.22 -28.53 23.33
C GLY A 459 12.80 -28.91 23.77
N GLU A 460 12.47 -30.21 23.80
CA GLU A 460 11.18 -30.73 24.25
C GLU A 460 11.35 -31.52 25.55
N TYR A 461 10.46 -31.26 26.51
CA TYR A 461 10.28 -32.03 27.74
C TYR A 461 8.88 -32.62 27.70
N ASP A 462 8.75 -33.95 27.70
CA ASP A 462 7.49 -34.58 28.10
C ASP A 462 7.52 -34.82 29.62
N ASP A 463 6.35 -35.03 30.25
CA ASP A 463 6.22 -35.26 31.69
C ASP A 463 6.98 -36.52 32.19
N ASN A 464 7.49 -37.36 31.27
CA ASN A 464 8.26 -38.55 31.54
C ASN A 464 9.74 -38.43 31.11
N SER A 465 10.20 -37.24 30.71
CA SER A 465 11.53 -37.05 30.14
C SER A 465 12.58 -36.91 31.24
N ASN A 466 13.63 -37.73 31.17
CA ASN A 466 14.80 -37.65 32.08
C ASN A 466 15.72 -36.45 31.76
N ASP A 467 15.29 -35.55 30.89
CA ASP A 467 16.06 -34.38 30.46
C ASP A 467 15.48 -33.15 31.16
N HIS A 468 16.24 -32.58 32.09
CA HIS A 468 15.85 -31.39 32.86
C HIS A 468 16.80 -30.22 32.60
N ARG A 469 17.48 -30.24 31.45
CA ARG A 469 18.42 -29.18 31.09
C ARG A 469 17.67 -27.85 30.98
N ASP A 470 18.37 -26.76 31.26
CA ASP A 470 17.82 -25.42 31.05
C ASP A 470 18.74 -24.69 30.07
N GLU A 471 18.27 -24.52 28.84
CA GLU A 471 19.05 -23.95 27.76
C GLU A 471 18.54 -22.54 27.44
N GLY A 472 19.47 -21.59 27.42
CA GLY A 472 19.20 -20.19 27.12
C GLY A 472 19.99 -19.71 25.91
N ALA A 473 19.41 -18.82 25.13
CA ALA A 473 20.10 -18.12 24.06
C ALA A 473 19.65 -16.67 23.92
N THR A 474 20.56 -15.84 23.42
CA THR A 474 20.28 -14.46 23.01
C THR A 474 19.97 -14.45 21.52
N TYR A 475 18.75 -14.03 21.18
CA TYR A 475 18.42 -13.55 19.84
C TYR A 475 18.91 -12.11 19.71
N SER A 476 19.58 -11.75 18.61
CA SER A 476 19.98 -10.38 18.36
C SER A 476 20.00 -9.99 16.87
N THR A 477 19.57 -8.77 16.58
CA THR A 477 19.72 -8.13 15.25
C THR A 477 20.98 -7.26 15.14
N ASN A 478 21.92 -7.34 16.09
CA ASN A 478 23.17 -6.57 16.04
C ASN A 478 24.00 -6.90 14.81
N ARG A 479 23.94 -6.03 13.80
CA ARG A 479 24.61 -6.24 12.52
C ARG A 479 26.14 -6.30 12.65
N LYS A 480 26.73 -5.49 13.52
CA LYS A 480 28.19 -5.49 13.72
C LYS A 480 28.66 -6.82 14.29
N MET A 481 27.96 -7.32 15.32
CA MET A 481 28.25 -8.62 15.91
C MET A 481 27.96 -9.75 14.92
N LEU A 482 26.83 -9.71 14.21
CA LEU A 482 26.48 -10.69 13.18
C LEU A 482 27.58 -10.84 12.13
N LEU A 483 28.04 -9.72 11.56
CA LEU A 483 29.10 -9.72 10.55
C LEU A 483 30.42 -10.26 11.14
N TYR A 484 30.78 -9.84 12.36
CA TYR A 484 31.95 -10.37 13.07
C TYR A 484 31.87 -11.89 13.28
N LEU A 485 30.72 -12.40 13.76
CA LEU A 485 30.50 -13.83 14.00
C LEU A 485 30.55 -14.63 12.69
N ARG A 486 29.97 -14.08 11.62
CA ARG A 486 29.98 -14.66 10.28
C ARG A 486 31.40 -14.78 9.73
N GLU A 487 32.17 -13.70 9.77
CA GLU A 487 33.57 -13.68 9.31
C GLU A 487 34.44 -14.63 10.14
N LYS A 488 34.37 -14.54 11.47
CA LYS A 488 35.21 -15.32 12.38
C LYS A 488 34.96 -16.81 12.30
N TYR A 489 33.70 -17.22 12.14
CA TYR A 489 33.34 -18.63 12.23
C TYR A 489 33.00 -19.24 10.87
N PHE A 490 32.38 -18.52 9.94
CA PHE A 490 31.79 -19.10 8.73
C PHE A 490 32.52 -18.76 7.42
N ASP A 491 33.76 -18.29 7.50
CA ASP A 491 34.64 -18.12 6.33
C ASP A 491 35.26 -19.47 5.88
N PHE A 492 34.46 -20.29 5.20
CA PHE A 492 34.87 -21.52 4.51
C PHE A 492 33.90 -21.94 3.39
#